data_AF-A0A9Q9SND1-F1
#
_entry.id   AF-A0A9Q9SND1-F1
#
_cell.length_a   1.000
_cell.length_b   1.000
_cell.length_c   1.000
_cell.angle_alpha   90.00
_cell.angle_beta   90.00
_cell.angle_gamma   90.00
#
_symmetry.space_group_name_H-M   'P 1'
#
loop_
_entity.id
_entity.type
_entity.pdbx_description
1 polymer ?
#
loop_
_entity_poly.entity_id
_entity_poly.type
_entity_poly.pdbx_seq_one_letter_code
_entity_poly.pdbx_strand_id
1 'polypeptide(L)' 'MRTTVTVDDTLYARALELAEPGMPPADLFRAALETFVRVQAGQRLAALGGRAPDMADVPRRAPEVTSR' A
#
# COMPACT_ATOMS: atom_id res chain seq x y z
N MET A 1 3.23 20.15 -9.99
CA MET A 1 2.94 19.80 -11.40
C MET A 1 1.44 19.83 -11.60
N ARG A 2 0.93 20.45 -12.67
CA ARG A 2 -0.52 20.45 -12.98
C ARG A 2 -0.76 19.54 -14.18
N THR A 3 -1.65 18.57 -14.00
CA THR A 3 -1.98 17.58 -15.03
C THR A 3 -3.50 17.45 -15.12
N THR A 4 -4.03 17.35 -16.33
CA THR A 4 -5.45 17.08 -16.57
C THR A 4 -5.57 15.63 -17.03
N VAL A 5 -6.48 14.87 -16.42
CA VAL A 5 -6.74 13.46 -16.73
C VAL A 5 -8.23 13.25 -16.98
N THR A 6 -8.56 12.35 -17.90
CA THR A 6 -9.94 11.92 -18.14
C THR A 6 -10.19 10.65 -17.33
N VAL A 7 -11.30 10.61 -16.59
CA VAL A 7 -11.70 9.49 -15.74
C VAL A 7 -13.14 9.14 -16.03
N ASP A 8 -13.48 7.86 -15.86
CA ASP A 8 -14.84 7.38 -15.98
C ASP A 8 -15.73 7.91 -14.84
N ASP A 9 -16.89 8.44 -15.19
CA ASP A 9 -17.82 9.08 -14.23
C ASP A 9 -18.36 8.08 -13.21
N THR A 10 -18.57 6.82 -13.60
CA THR A 10 -19.09 5.79 -12.69
C THR A 10 -18.03 5.40 -11.64
N LEU A 11 -16.76 5.33 -12.06
CA LEU A 11 -15.64 5.11 -11.16
C LEU A 11 -15.47 6.30 -10.21
N TYR A 12 -15.56 7.53 -10.72
CA TYR A 12 -15.43 8.73 -9.91
C TYR A 12 -16.55 8.86 -8.88
N ALA A 13 -17.81 8.57 -9.27
CA ALA A 13 -18.95 8.58 -8.36
C ALA A 13 -18.78 7.58 -7.20
N ARG A 14 -18.37 6.34 -7.50
CA ARG A 14 -18.09 5.32 -6.48
C ARG A 14 -16.97 5.73 -5.53
N ALA A 15 -15.94 6.39 -6.06
CA ALA A 15 -14.86 6.89 -5.23
C ALA A 15 -15.33 8.01 -4.29
N LEU A 16 -16.24 8.87 -4.73
CA LEU A 16 -16.85 9.90 -3.89
C LEU A 16 -17.79 9.34 -2.81
N GLU A 17 -18.54 8.27 -3.09
CA GLU A 17 -19.38 7.59 -2.08
C GLU A 17 -18.57 7.06 -0.89
N LEU A 18 -17.32 6.68 -1.13
CA LEU A 18 -16.40 6.15 -0.12
C LEU A 18 -15.49 7.22 0.48
N ALA A 19 -15.37 8.39 -0.16
CA ALA A 19 -14.53 9.47 0.30
C ALA A 19 -15.16 10.19 1.49
N GLU A 20 -14.33 10.87 2.27
CA GLU A 20 -14.81 11.74 3.33
C GLU A 20 -15.64 12.89 2.75
N PRO A 21 -16.75 13.30 3.40
CA PRO A 21 -17.57 14.41 2.94
C PRO A 21 -16.75 15.69 2.77
N GLY A 22 -16.87 16.32 1.60
CA GLY A 22 -16.17 17.57 1.31
C GLY A 22 -14.71 17.41 0.87
N MET A 23 -14.23 16.19 0.65
CA MET A 23 -12.90 15.96 0.10
C MET A 23 -12.74 16.58 -1.30
N PRO A 24 -11.71 17.44 -1.53
CA PRO A 24 -11.41 17.98 -2.85
C PRO A 24 -11.02 16.88 -3.85
N PRO A 25 -11.34 17.02 -5.15
CA PRO A 25 -10.94 16.04 -6.17
C PRO A 25 -9.43 15.78 -6.18
N ALA A 26 -8.61 16.80 -5.96
CA ALA A 26 -7.16 16.68 -5.95
C ALA A 26 -6.65 15.74 -4.84
N ASP A 27 -7.31 15.72 -3.68
CA ASP A 27 -6.92 14.89 -2.56
C ASP A 27 -7.35 13.44 -2.78
N LEU A 28 -8.50 13.22 -3.41
CA LEU A 28 -8.92 11.90 -3.87
C LEU A 28 -7.90 11.29 -4.85
N PHE A 29 -7.45 12.08 -5.84
CA PHE A 29 -6.44 11.63 -6.80
C PHE A 29 -5.08 11.37 -6.13
N ARG A 30 -4.68 12.20 -5.16
CA ARG A 30 -3.47 11.97 -4.37
C ARG A 30 -3.55 10.64 -3.62
N ALA A 31 -4.64 10.40 -2.89
CA ALA A 31 -4.86 9.17 -2.15
C ALA A 31 -4.87 7.92 -3.06
N ALA A 32 -5.46 8.05 -4.25
CA ALA A 32 -5.45 6.98 -5.26
C ALA A 32 -4.02 6.66 -5.74
N LEU A 33 -3.20 7.66 -6.02
CA LEU A 33 -1.81 7.48 -6.45
C LEU A 33 -0.93 6.90 -5.34
N GLU A 34 -1.06 7.38 -4.10
CA GLU A 34 -0.35 6.83 -2.95
C GLU A 34 -0.70 5.36 -2.70
N THR A 35 -2.00 5.03 -2.80
CA THR A 35 -2.48 3.65 -2.70
C THR A 35 -1.95 2.78 -3.82
N PHE A 36 -1.93 3.28 -5.06
CA PHE A 36 -1.35 2.56 -6.19
C PHE A 36 0.12 2.23 -5.97
N VAL A 37 0.92 3.20 -5.52
CA VAL A 37 2.34 2.97 -5.21
C VAL A 37 2.50 1.89 -4.14
N ARG A 38 1.70 1.95 -3.06
CA ARG A 38 1.71 0.95 -1.99
C ARG A 38 1.39 -0.46 -2.50
N VAL A 39 0.34 -0.60 -3.31
CA VAL A 39 -0.06 -1.89 -3.90
C VAL A 39 1.01 -2.44 -4.83
N GLN A 40 1.56 -1.60 -5.72
CA GLN A 40 2.61 -2.01 -6.65
C GLN A 40 3.91 -2.38 -5.93
N ALA A 41 4.27 -1.67 -4.86
CA ALA A 41 5.41 -2.01 -4.03
C ALA A 41 5.21 -3.40 -3.38
N GLY A 42 4.03 -3.65 -2.81
CA GLY A 42 3.68 -4.96 -2.24
C GLY A 42 3.71 -6.08 -3.28
N GLN A 43 3.13 -5.87 -4.46
CA GLN A 43 3.17 -6.83 -5.57
C GLN A 43 4.59 -7.13 -6.03
N ARG A 44 5.44 -6.10 -6.16
CA ARG A 44 6.86 -6.27 -6.51
C ARG A 44 7.59 -7.09 -5.45
N LEU A 45 7.37 -6.80 -4.17
CA LEU A 45 7.96 -7.56 -3.07
C LEU A 45 7.49 -9.03 -3.07
N ALA A 46 6.20 -9.27 -3.29
CA ALA A 46 5.65 -10.62 -3.41
C ALA A 46 6.22 -11.37 -4.62
N ALA A 47 6.37 -10.68 -5.76
CA ALA A 47 6.94 -11.23 -7.00
C ALA A 47 8.43 -11.56 -6.88
N LEU A 48 9.17 -10.94 -5.94
CA LEU A 48 10.52 -11.38 -5.56
C LEU A 48 10.52 -12.77 -4.89
N GLY A 49 9.35 -13.39 -4.73
CA GLY A 49 9.20 -14.81 -4.45
C GLY A 49 9.41 -15.18 -3.00
N GLY A 50 9.40 -14.21 -2.07
CA GLY A 50 9.76 -14.44 -0.67
C GLY A 50 11.10 -15.16 -0.60
N ARG A 51 12.20 -14.45 -0.88
CA ARG A 51 13.57 -14.98 -1.14
C ARG A 51 14.21 -15.90 -0.08
N ALA A 52 13.47 -16.35 0.92
CA ALA A 52 13.95 -17.31 1.89
C ALA A 52 12.83 -18.31 2.23
N PRO A 53 12.46 -19.21 1.31
CA PRO A 53 11.62 -20.37 1.66
C PRO A 53 12.27 -21.22 2.76
N ASP A 54 13.60 -21.19 2.84
CA ASP A 54 14.42 -21.85 3.86
C ASP A 54 14.87 -20.88 4.98
N MET A 55 14.23 -19.72 5.14
CA MET A 55 14.58 -18.81 6.25
C MET A 55 14.36 -19.52 7.58
N ALA A 56 15.35 -19.43 8.47
CA ALA A 56 15.20 -19.96 9.81
C ALA A 56 14.04 -19.25 10.53
N ASP A 57 13.19 -20.03 11.19
CA ASP A 57 12.10 -19.49 12.01
C ASP A 57 12.65 -18.50 13.04
N VAL A 58 11.97 -17.35 13.16
CA VAL A 58 12.31 -16.35 14.17
C VAL A 58 11.98 -16.93 15.56
N PRO A 59 12.96 -17.07 16.48
CA PRO A 59 12.69 -17.64 17.79
C PRO A 59 11.67 -16.81 18.56
N ARG A 60 10.59 -17.44 19.06
CA ARG A 60 9.55 -16.73 19.84
C ARG A 60 10.05 -16.18 21.17
N ARG A 61 11.18 -16.70 21.69
CA ARG A 61 11.80 -16.24 22.94
C ARG A 61 13.21 -15.78 22.64
N ALA A 62 13.57 -14.64 23.22
CA ALA A 62 14.95 -14.20 23.24
C ALA A 62 15.80 -15.32 23.88
N PRO A 63 16.98 -15.64 23.33
CA PRO A 63 17.89 -16.56 23.99
C PRO A 63 18.18 -16.01 25.38
N GLU A 64 18.03 -16.86 26.39
CA GLU A 64 18.37 -16.51 27.76
C GLU A 64 19.82 -16.03 27.76
N VAL A 65 20.02 -14.76 28.11
CA VAL A 65 21.36 -14.19 28.22
C VAL A 65 21.99 -14.85 29.45
N THR A 66 22.67 -15.97 29.24
CA THR A 66 23.55 -16.56 30.25
C THR A 66 24.69 -15.58 30.47
N SER A 67 24.52 -14.69 31.45
CA SER A 67 25.60 -13.88 31.98
C SER A 67 26.62 -14.83 32.62
N ARG A 68 27.82 -14.87 32.06
CA ARG A 68 29.00 -15.42 32.73
C ARG A 68 29.62 -14.36 33.62
#